data_AF-A0A183JD09-F1
#
_entry.id   AF-A0A183JD09-F1
#
_cell.length_a   1.000
_cell.length_b   1.000
_cell.length_c   1.000
_cell.angle_alpha   90.00
_cell.angle_beta   90.00
_cell.angle_gamma   90.00
#
_symmetry.space_group_name_H-M   'P 1'
#
loop_
_entity.id
_entity.type
_entity.pdbx_description
1 polymer ?
#
loop_
_entity_poly.entity_id
_entity_poly.type
_entity_poly.pdbx_seq_one_letter_code
_entity_poly.pdbx_strand_id
1 'polypeptide(L)'
;MINGSFDDVKSNFDRWVIELGKSFSELHTITGEPYLKSIYKTTNFGAQEINETIATTYLDTAIKKLENIVNEKTKLVENIKVAAEEAFVKRAENEPIGCYYRAKALTIVPPLNETDNCSIKFYIPLKQSPHYDNQYVCYNFSVAHVPTNVYDLSDKLKRIGNWTTELDKVFKLNAESDPTLKWQYFGSSTGFFRYYPGAMWDIQLDEYRLDFFDCRSQPW
;
A
#
# COMPACT_ATOMS: atom_id res chain seq x y z
N MET A 1 13.65 -62.84 -42.75
CA MET A 1 12.34 -62.18 -42.53
C MET A 1 11.78 -62.72 -41.23
N ILE A 2 11.92 -61.96 -40.15
CA ILE A 2 11.35 -62.32 -38.85
C ILE A 2 9.92 -61.78 -38.86
N ASN A 3 8.94 -62.65 -39.08
CA ASN A 3 7.53 -62.34 -38.84
C ASN A 3 7.29 -62.38 -37.32
N GLY A 4 7.76 -61.36 -36.61
CA GLY A 4 7.19 -61.01 -35.32
C GLY A 4 5.91 -60.23 -35.60
N SER A 5 4.75 -60.83 -35.35
CA SER A 5 3.46 -60.14 -35.53
C SER A 5 3.45 -58.87 -34.68
N PHE A 6 2.93 -57.77 -35.22
CA PHE A 6 2.73 -56.50 -34.52
C PHE A 6 1.92 -56.68 -33.22
N ASP A 7 1.08 -57.72 -33.17
CA ASP A 7 0.29 -58.11 -31.99
C ASP A 7 1.15 -58.58 -30.81
N ASP A 8 2.31 -59.19 -31.07
CA ASP A 8 3.20 -59.73 -30.04
C ASP A 8 4.00 -58.62 -29.35
N VAL A 9 4.35 -57.57 -30.11
CA VAL A 9 4.97 -56.34 -29.55
C VAL A 9 3.97 -55.58 -28.69
N LYS A 10 2.72 -55.46 -29.15
CA LYS A 10 1.65 -54.79 -28.39
C LYS A 10 1.33 -55.52 -27.09
N SER A 11 1.20 -56.83 -27.14
CA SER A 11 0.99 -57.68 -25.95
C SER A 11 2.13 -57.54 -24.93
N ASN A 12 3.39 -57.53 -25.40
CA ASN A 12 4.54 -57.34 -24.52
C ASN A 12 4.60 -55.94 -23.91
N PHE A 13 4.25 -54.91 -24.68
CA PHE A 13 4.16 -53.53 -24.18
C PHE A 13 3.07 -53.39 -23.12
N ASP A 14 1.87 -53.94 -23.37
CA ASP A 14 0.75 -53.90 -22.43
C ASP A 14 1.10 -54.64 -21.12
N ARG A 15 1.79 -55.79 -21.21
CA ARG A 15 2.29 -56.51 -20.03
C ARG A 15 3.31 -55.68 -19.25
N TRP A 16 4.27 -55.06 -19.92
CA TRP A 16 5.28 -54.21 -19.29
C TRP A 16 4.66 -52.99 -18.60
N VAL A 17 3.68 -52.33 -19.24
CA VAL A 17 2.95 -51.20 -18.65
C VAL A 17 2.18 -51.63 -17.40
N ILE A 18 1.54 -52.80 -17.40
CA ILE A 18 0.84 -53.33 -16.23
C ILE A 18 1.82 -53.64 -15.09
N GLU A 19 2.96 -54.26 -15.37
CA GLU A 19 3.99 -54.55 -14.36
C GLU A 19 4.61 -53.29 -13.77
N LEU A 20 4.91 -52.30 -14.63
CA LEU A 20 5.41 -51.00 -14.19
C LEU A 20 4.36 -50.25 -13.36
N GLY A 21 3.09 -50.29 -13.76
CA GLY A 21 1.99 -49.72 -13.00
C GLY A 21 1.83 -50.36 -11.61
N LYS A 22 2.05 -51.67 -11.50
CA LYS A 22 2.07 -52.37 -10.20
C LYS A 22 3.25 -51.92 -9.33
N SER A 23 4.45 -51.81 -9.87
CA SER A 23 5.61 -51.37 -9.07
C SER A 23 5.47 -49.91 -8.61
N PHE A 24 4.92 -49.03 -9.45
CA PHE A 24 4.58 -47.67 -9.05
C PHE A 24 3.45 -47.63 -8.03
N SER A 25 2.48 -48.54 -8.13
CA SER A 25 1.44 -48.64 -7.12
C SER A 25 2.08 -48.94 -5.77
N GLU A 26 3.01 -49.89 -5.65
CA GLU A 26 3.68 -50.22 -4.38
C GLU A 26 4.42 -49.05 -3.73
N LEU A 27 4.81 -48.02 -4.50
CA LEU A 27 5.45 -46.80 -3.98
C LEU A 27 4.61 -46.07 -2.93
N HIS A 28 3.27 -46.19 -2.96
CA HIS A 28 2.40 -45.57 -1.95
C HIS A 28 2.72 -46.04 -0.52
N THR A 29 3.21 -47.29 -0.38
CA THR A 29 3.64 -47.85 0.91
C THR A 29 4.91 -47.20 1.44
N ILE A 30 5.84 -46.83 0.55
CA ILE A 30 7.07 -46.11 0.88
C ILE A 30 6.75 -44.66 1.23
N THR A 31 5.84 -44.02 0.49
CA THR A 31 5.37 -42.66 0.81
C THR A 31 4.56 -42.58 2.10
N GLY A 32 4.12 -43.73 2.64
CA GLY A 32 3.36 -43.81 3.89
C GLY A 32 1.93 -43.28 3.79
N GLU A 33 1.35 -43.18 2.58
CA GLU A 33 -0.03 -42.72 2.37
C GLU A 33 -1.04 -43.47 3.27
N PRO A 34 -1.01 -44.82 3.38
CA PRO A 34 -1.98 -45.55 4.20
C PRO A 34 -1.87 -45.20 5.69
N TYR A 35 -0.65 -44.93 6.16
CA TYR A 35 -0.36 -44.56 7.54
C TYR A 35 -0.80 -43.13 7.84
N LEU A 36 -0.54 -42.18 6.93
CA LEU A 36 -1.06 -40.81 7.04
C LEU A 36 -2.60 -40.81 7.05
N LYS A 37 -3.23 -41.53 6.13
CA LYS A 37 -4.69 -41.61 6.02
C LYS A 37 -5.34 -42.20 7.26
N SER A 38 -4.69 -43.15 7.95
CA SER A 38 -5.21 -43.70 9.20
C SER A 38 -5.09 -42.70 10.35
N ILE A 39 -4.00 -41.93 10.43
CA ILE A 39 -3.83 -40.84 11.41
C ILE A 39 -4.94 -39.80 11.26
N TYR A 40 -5.22 -39.32 10.04
CA TYR A 40 -6.28 -38.33 9.78
C TYR A 40 -7.69 -38.83 10.10
N LYS A 41 -7.93 -40.15 10.09
CA LYS A 41 -9.21 -40.75 10.47
C LYS A 41 -9.36 -40.99 11.97
N THR A 42 -8.27 -40.86 12.74
CA THR A 42 -8.29 -41.10 14.18
C THR A 42 -8.84 -39.86 14.90
N THR A 43 -9.67 -40.04 15.92
CA THR A 43 -10.31 -38.96 16.70
C THR A 43 -9.33 -38.01 17.41
N ASN A 44 -8.06 -38.39 17.52
CA ASN A 44 -6.99 -37.56 18.08
C ASN A 44 -6.51 -36.46 17.12
N PHE A 45 -6.81 -36.57 15.83
CA PHE A 45 -6.53 -35.51 14.87
C PHE A 45 -7.69 -34.51 14.95
N GLY A 46 -7.47 -33.40 15.67
CA GLY A 46 -8.47 -32.34 15.89
C GLY A 46 -8.82 -31.52 14.63
N ALA A 47 -8.75 -32.13 13.45
CA ALA A 47 -9.18 -31.52 12.21
C ALA A 47 -10.71 -31.44 12.20
N GLN A 48 -11.22 -30.24 12.44
CA GLN A 48 -12.61 -29.93 12.18
C GLN A 48 -12.79 -29.81 10.67
N GLU A 49 -13.62 -30.68 10.09
CA GLU A 49 -14.04 -30.53 8.70
C GLU A 49 -14.82 -29.21 8.57
N ILE A 50 -14.41 -28.34 7.66
CA ILE A 50 -15.08 -27.06 7.45
C ILE A 50 -16.34 -27.34 6.64
N ASN A 51 -17.45 -27.51 7.36
CA ASN A 51 -18.77 -27.59 6.76
C ASN A 51 -19.19 -26.22 6.20
N GLU A 52 -20.14 -26.21 5.26
CA GLU A 52 -20.65 -24.98 4.65
C GLU A 52 -21.11 -23.95 5.70
N THR A 53 -21.74 -24.41 6.79
CA THR A 53 -22.18 -23.55 7.89
C THR A 53 -21.02 -22.88 8.63
N ILE A 54 -19.88 -23.56 8.78
CA ILE A 54 -18.68 -23.00 9.41
C ILE A 54 -18.05 -21.98 8.46
N ALA A 55 -17.98 -22.31 7.16
CA ALA A 55 -17.46 -21.40 6.14
C ALA A 55 -18.25 -20.09 6.07
N THR A 56 -19.59 -20.15 6.12
CA THR A 56 -20.42 -18.94 6.14
C THR A 56 -20.21 -18.10 7.40
N THR A 57 -20.01 -18.73 8.57
CA THR A 57 -19.71 -17.96 9.80
C THR A 57 -18.38 -17.22 9.73
N TYR A 58 -17.36 -17.79 9.09
CA TYR A 58 -16.10 -17.10 8.85
C TYR A 58 -16.26 -15.96 7.86
N LEU A 59 -17.07 -16.16 6.82
CA LEU A 59 -17.40 -15.11 5.86
C LEU A 59 -18.11 -13.94 6.55
N ASP A 60 -19.13 -14.20 7.37
CA ASP A 60 -19.85 -13.17 8.13
C ASP A 60 -18.92 -12.43 9.08
N THR A 61 -17.97 -13.14 9.70
CA THR A 61 -16.95 -12.54 10.57
C THR A 61 -16.01 -11.63 9.77
N ALA A 62 -15.61 -12.04 8.57
CA ALA A 62 -14.76 -11.25 7.69
C ALA A 62 -15.48 -9.99 7.20
N ILE A 63 -16.74 -10.12 6.80
CA ILE A 63 -17.59 -8.99 6.38
C ILE A 63 -17.72 -7.97 7.51
N LYS A 64 -18.07 -8.41 8.74
CA LYS A 64 -18.16 -7.51 9.89
C LYS A 64 -16.86 -6.77 10.19
N LYS A 65 -15.71 -7.45 10.05
CA LYS A 65 -14.39 -6.81 10.22
C LYS A 65 -14.14 -5.76 9.13
N LEU A 66 -14.46 -6.07 7.88
CA LEU A 66 -14.31 -5.14 6.77
C LEU A 66 -15.21 -3.91 6.93
N GLU A 67 -16.47 -4.11 7.31
CA GLU A 67 -17.41 -3.03 7.60
C GLU A 67 -16.87 -2.10 8.69
N ASN A 68 -16.33 -2.66 9.77
CA ASN A 68 -15.72 -1.85 10.84
C ASN A 68 -14.52 -1.03 10.33
N ILE A 69 -13.60 -1.65 9.57
CA ILE A 69 -12.43 -0.97 9.00
C ILE A 69 -12.86 0.16 8.06
N VAL A 70 -13.86 -0.09 7.20
CA VAL A 70 -14.38 0.92 6.28
C VAL A 70 -15.01 2.07 7.08
N ASN A 71 -15.85 1.78 8.06
CA ASN A 71 -16.49 2.79 8.90
C ASN A 71 -15.48 3.64 9.69
N GLU A 72 -14.42 3.04 10.20
CA GLU A 72 -13.32 3.76 10.88
C GLU A 72 -12.60 4.68 9.89
N LYS A 73 -12.21 4.18 8.71
CA LYS A 73 -11.56 4.98 7.67
C LYS A 73 -12.44 6.12 7.16
N THR A 74 -13.75 5.91 7.01
CA THR A 74 -14.69 6.96 6.65
C THR A 74 -14.69 8.09 7.67
N LYS A 75 -14.66 7.78 8.98
CA LYS A 75 -14.56 8.82 10.03
C LYS A 75 -13.26 9.62 9.93
N LEU A 76 -12.13 8.95 9.66
CA LEU A 76 -10.84 9.63 9.51
C LEU A 76 -10.84 10.60 8.31
N VAL A 77 -11.47 10.20 7.21
CA VAL A 77 -11.66 11.06 6.02
C VAL A 77 -12.61 12.22 6.32
N GLU A 78 -13.71 11.99 7.04
CA GLU A 78 -14.64 13.04 7.48
C GLU A 78 -13.91 14.09 8.35
N ASN A 79 -13.03 13.66 9.26
CA ASN A 79 -12.23 14.56 10.08
C ASN A 79 -11.35 15.49 9.23
N ILE A 80 -10.69 14.94 8.19
CA ILE A 80 -9.86 15.72 7.26
C ILE A 80 -10.72 16.72 6.48
N LYS A 81 -11.89 16.27 6.00
CA LYS A 81 -12.84 17.12 5.26
C LYS A 81 -13.29 18.31 6.11
N VAL A 82 -13.80 18.07 7.32
CA VAL A 82 -14.27 19.14 8.21
C VAL A 82 -13.13 20.12 8.54
N ALA A 83 -11.94 19.61 8.84
CA ALA A 83 -10.79 20.45 9.09
C ALA A 83 -10.37 21.28 7.88
N ALA A 84 -10.46 20.72 6.67
CA ALA A 84 -10.18 21.44 5.43
C ALA A 84 -11.20 22.56 5.19
N GLU A 85 -12.49 22.29 5.40
CA GLU A 85 -13.55 23.31 5.28
C GLU A 85 -13.37 24.44 6.29
N GLU A 86 -13.10 24.10 7.55
CA GLU A 86 -12.86 25.09 8.61
C GLU A 86 -11.60 25.94 8.34
N ALA A 87 -10.49 25.30 7.96
CA ALA A 87 -9.24 25.98 7.66
C ALA A 87 -9.41 26.88 6.44
N PHE A 88 -10.17 26.45 5.43
CA PHE A 88 -10.50 27.25 4.27
C PHE A 88 -11.32 28.48 4.67
N VAL A 89 -12.33 28.36 5.52
CA VAL A 89 -13.14 29.50 5.99
C VAL A 89 -12.34 30.48 6.85
N LYS A 90 -11.44 29.98 7.71
CA LYS A 90 -10.61 30.79 8.60
C LYS A 90 -9.50 31.58 7.88
N ARG A 91 -9.18 31.23 6.62
CA ARG A 91 -8.08 31.85 5.89
C ARG A 91 -8.30 33.35 5.71
N ALA A 92 -7.27 34.16 5.95
CA ALA A 92 -7.32 35.57 5.59
C ALA A 92 -6.95 35.76 4.11
N GLU A 93 -7.65 36.65 3.38
CA GLU A 93 -7.33 36.91 1.97
C GLU A 93 -5.91 37.48 1.75
N ASN A 94 -5.41 38.19 2.76
CA ASN A 94 -4.10 38.84 2.81
C ASN A 94 -3.11 38.16 3.78
N GLU A 95 -3.24 36.84 3.97
CA GLU A 95 -2.31 36.07 4.80
C GLU A 95 -0.85 36.29 4.38
N PRO A 96 0.09 36.43 5.33
CA PRO A 96 1.50 36.55 5.00
C PRO A 96 1.94 35.30 4.23
N ILE A 97 2.70 35.53 3.18
CA ILE A 97 3.15 34.50 2.24
C ILE A 97 4.26 33.69 2.90
N GLY A 98 3.90 32.57 3.53
CA GLY A 98 4.85 31.60 4.08
C GLY A 98 5.36 30.61 3.03
N CYS A 99 6.45 29.92 3.37
CA CYS A 99 6.89 28.75 2.62
C CYS A 99 6.14 27.49 3.09
N TYR A 100 5.95 26.53 2.19
CA TYR A 100 5.48 25.19 2.52
C TYR A 100 6.52 24.14 2.11
N TYR A 101 6.53 22.99 2.78
CA TYR A 101 7.45 21.91 2.45
C TYR A 101 7.10 21.30 1.09
N ARG A 102 7.97 21.51 0.10
CA ARG A 102 7.79 20.99 -1.25
C ARG A 102 8.40 19.61 -1.36
N ALA A 103 7.60 18.61 -1.72
CA ALA A 103 8.04 17.22 -1.92
C ALA A 103 9.16 17.11 -2.97
N LYS A 104 9.16 18.01 -3.96
CA LYS A 104 10.17 18.13 -5.02
C LYS A 104 11.37 19.02 -4.67
N ALA A 105 11.48 19.48 -3.44
CA ALA A 105 12.62 20.29 -3.02
C ALA A 105 13.09 19.85 -1.64
N LEU A 106 13.00 18.56 -1.32
CA LEU A 106 13.56 18.05 -0.08
C LEU A 106 15.04 17.67 -0.27
N THR A 107 15.82 17.86 0.78
CA THR A 107 17.20 17.37 0.89
C THR A 107 17.32 16.44 2.10
N ILE A 108 18.15 15.41 1.96
CA ILE A 108 18.50 14.47 3.03
C ILE A 108 19.68 15.01 3.85
N VAL A 109 20.43 15.97 3.31
CA VAL A 109 21.56 16.61 3.99
C VAL A 109 21.11 17.96 4.57
N PRO A 110 21.32 18.21 5.86
CA PRO A 110 21.00 19.51 6.46
C PRO A 110 21.87 20.61 5.83
N PRO A 111 21.29 21.76 5.45
CA PRO A 111 22.05 22.86 4.89
C PRO A 111 23.00 23.46 5.93
N LEU A 112 24.19 23.91 5.49
CA LEU A 112 25.18 24.54 6.37
C LEU A 112 24.70 25.90 6.91
N ASN A 113 23.86 26.61 6.15
CA ASN A 113 23.22 27.86 6.54
C ASN A 113 21.70 27.76 6.36
N GLU A 114 20.94 28.02 7.42
CA GLU A 114 19.50 28.20 7.34
C GLU A 114 19.23 29.55 6.66
N THR A 115 18.71 29.50 5.44
CA THR A 115 18.21 30.68 4.75
C THR A 115 16.73 30.47 4.50
N ASP A 116 15.90 31.33 5.08
CA ASP A 116 14.43 31.32 4.97
C ASP A 116 13.98 31.79 3.58
N ASN A 117 14.43 31.11 2.54
CA ASN A 117 14.01 31.37 1.18
C ASN A 117 13.23 30.18 0.65
N CYS A 118 11.96 30.40 0.31
CA CYS A 118 11.08 29.36 -0.22
C CYS A 118 11.59 28.68 -1.49
N SER A 119 12.52 29.32 -2.21
CA SER A 119 13.14 28.78 -3.42
C SER A 119 14.19 27.70 -3.13
N ILE A 120 14.73 27.65 -1.91
CA ILE A 120 15.78 26.70 -1.51
C ILE A 120 15.17 25.33 -1.18
N LYS A 121 16.00 24.29 -1.23
CA LYS A 121 15.61 22.94 -0.80
C LYS A 121 15.44 22.90 0.73
N PHE A 122 14.36 22.30 1.20
CA PHE A 122 14.07 22.10 2.62
C PHE A 122 14.73 20.83 3.14
N TYR A 123 15.30 20.90 4.33
CA TYR A 123 15.69 19.70 5.07
C TYR A 123 14.55 19.30 6.02
N ILE A 124 14.13 18.04 5.95
CA ILE A 124 13.24 17.43 6.95
C ILE A 124 13.86 16.11 7.44
N PRO A 125 13.73 15.76 8.73
CA PRO A 125 14.30 14.54 9.26
C PRO A 125 13.50 13.33 8.77
N LEU A 126 13.98 12.70 7.72
CA LEU A 126 13.40 11.49 7.15
C LEU A 126 13.93 10.24 7.87
N LYS A 127 13.05 9.28 8.13
CA LYS A 127 13.39 7.97 8.68
C LYS A 127 12.76 6.88 7.82
N GLN A 128 13.49 5.79 7.62
CA GLN A 128 12.96 4.64 6.92
C GLN A 128 11.84 4.00 7.74
N SER A 129 10.70 3.70 7.10
CA SER A 129 9.56 3.11 7.77
C SER A 129 9.08 1.83 7.08
N PRO A 130 9.11 0.67 7.76
CA PRO A 130 8.51 -0.57 7.24
C PRO A 130 7.00 -0.45 6.98
N HIS A 131 6.33 0.49 7.65
CA HIS A 131 4.91 0.74 7.43
C HIS A 131 4.63 1.44 6.09
N TYR A 132 5.61 2.11 5.49
CA TYR A 132 5.46 2.79 4.20
C TYR A 132 6.38 2.16 3.16
N ASP A 133 6.36 0.83 3.05
CA ASP A 133 7.13 0.07 2.07
C ASP A 133 8.64 0.38 2.10
N ASN A 134 9.18 0.61 3.30
CA ASN A 134 10.57 1.01 3.54
C ASN A 134 10.96 2.35 2.89
N GLN A 135 10.00 3.22 2.62
CA GLN A 135 10.26 4.59 2.19
C GLN A 135 10.72 5.47 3.35
N TYR A 136 11.45 6.52 2.99
CA TYR A 136 11.92 7.55 3.89
C TYR A 136 10.81 8.58 4.13
N VAL A 137 10.29 8.62 5.35
CA VAL A 137 9.15 9.46 5.75
C VAL A 137 9.45 10.30 6.98
N CYS A 138 8.75 11.41 7.14
CA CYS A 138 8.81 12.34 8.25
C CYS A 138 7.43 12.42 8.91
N TYR A 139 7.32 11.90 10.14
CA TYR A 139 6.08 11.97 10.91
C TYR A 139 5.82 13.36 11.53
N ASN A 140 6.79 14.27 11.47
CA ASN A 140 6.64 15.59 12.08
C ASN A 140 5.93 16.59 11.17
N PHE A 141 6.00 16.41 9.86
CA PHE A 141 5.51 17.40 8.89
C PHE A 141 4.81 16.69 7.74
N SER A 142 3.79 17.34 7.18
CA SER A 142 3.31 16.98 5.84
C SER A 142 4.13 17.72 4.77
N VAL A 143 4.03 17.24 3.54
CA VAL A 143 4.69 17.87 2.39
C VAL A 143 3.69 17.99 1.25
N ALA A 144 3.98 18.89 0.30
CA ALA A 144 3.13 19.10 -0.85
C ALA A 144 3.85 18.87 -2.16
N HIS A 145 3.17 18.14 -3.04
CA HIS A 145 3.49 18.01 -4.45
C HIS A 145 2.69 19.03 -5.27
N VAL A 146 3.32 19.53 -6.33
CA VAL A 146 2.69 20.37 -7.34
C VAL A 146 3.09 19.81 -8.73
N PRO A 147 2.14 19.63 -9.66
CA PRO A 147 2.40 19.21 -11.04
C PRO A 147 3.44 20.07 -11.72
N THR A 148 4.24 19.46 -12.59
CA THR A 148 5.37 20.13 -13.26
C THR A 148 4.94 21.31 -14.15
N ASN A 149 3.72 21.28 -14.68
CA ASN A 149 3.14 22.36 -15.49
C ASN A 149 2.56 23.53 -14.66
N VAL A 150 2.61 23.48 -13.33
CA VAL A 150 2.10 24.52 -12.43
C VAL A 150 3.26 25.12 -11.62
N TYR A 151 3.32 26.45 -11.55
CA TYR A 151 4.35 27.14 -10.77
C TYR A 151 4.06 27.05 -9.26
N ASP A 152 4.85 26.22 -8.57
CA ASP A 152 4.79 25.91 -7.13
C ASP A 152 4.96 27.15 -6.24
N LEU A 153 5.80 28.11 -6.64
CA LEU A 153 6.07 29.33 -5.89
C LEU A 153 5.10 30.49 -6.19
N SER A 154 4.00 30.23 -6.92
CA SER A 154 2.97 31.24 -7.14
C SER A 154 2.26 31.64 -5.84
N ASP A 155 1.85 32.91 -5.71
CA ASP A 155 1.16 33.41 -4.51
C ASP A 155 -0.15 32.67 -4.24
N LYS A 156 -0.77 32.10 -5.28
CA LYS A 156 -1.95 31.25 -5.15
C LYS A 156 -1.62 29.93 -4.45
N LEU A 157 -0.55 29.26 -4.85
CA LEU A 157 -0.15 27.99 -4.24
C LEU A 157 0.49 28.17 -2.87
N LYS A 158 1.24 29.25 -2.64
CA LYS A 158 1.75 29.58 -1.30
C LYS A 158 0.63 29.83 -0.31
N ARG A 159 -0.44 30.55 -0.72
CA ARG A 159 -1.65 30.70 0.11
C ARG A 159 -2.29 29.36 0.44
N ILE A 160 -2.39 28.45 -0.55
CA ILE A 160 -2.91 27.11 -0.31
C ILE A 160 -2.02 26.34 0.66
N GLY A 161 -0.71 26.38 0.46
CA GLY A 161 0.26 25.82 1.39
C GLY A 161 0.11 26.38 2.80
N ASN A 162 -0.17 27.68 2.96
CA ASN A 162 -0.32 28.27 4.28
C ASN A 162 -1.52 27.71 5.04
N TRP A 163 -2.74 27.87 4.51
CA TRP A 163 -3.96 27.45 5.22
C TRP A 163 -4.06 25.92 5.37
N THR A 164 -3.52 25.15 4.42
CA THR A 164 -3.53 23.67 4.51
C THR A 164 -2.60 23.14 5.61
N THR A 165 -1.79 23.98 6.26
CA THR A 165 -0.94 23.59 7.40
C THR A 165 -1.75 23.22 8.63
N GLU A 166 -2.99 23.70 8.75
CA GLU A 166 -3.89 23.27 9.82
C GLU A 166 -4.28 21.78 9.71
N LEU A 167 -4.16 21.18 8.52
CA LEU A 167 -4.43 19.74 8.32
C LEU A 167 -3.38 18.84 8.98
N ASP A 168 -2.16 19.33 9.21
CA ASP A 168 -1.07 18.54 9.79
C ASP A 168 -1.43 18.00 11.18
N LYS A 169 -2.20 18.77 11.97
CA LYS A 169 -2.69 18.34 13.29
C LYS A 169 -3.65 17.16 13.14
N VAL A 170 -4.57 17.23 12.17
CA VAL A 170 -5.57 16.18 11.94
C VAL A 170 -4.93 14.93 11.37
N PHE A 171 -3.97 15.07 10.44
CA PHE A 171 -3.23 13.92 9.92
C PHE A 171 -2.49 13.15 11.02
N LYS A 172 -1.86 13.88 11.95
CA LYS A 172 -1.20 13.27 13.12
C LYS A 172 -2.19 12.56 14.04
N LEU A 173 -3.28 13.23 14.42
CA LEU A 173 -4.32 12.65 15.27
C LEU A 173 -4.93 11.38 14.65
N ASN A 174 -5.19 11.40 13.34
CA ASN A 174 -5.69 10.23 12.61
C ASN A 174 -4.68 9.07 12.63
N ALA A 175 -3.39 9.35 12.43
CA ALA A 175 -2.33 8.33 12.46
C ALA A 175 -2.07 7.78 13.87
N GLU A 176 -2.28 8.59 14.91
CA GLU A 176 -2.25 8.15 16.31
C GLU A 176 -3.47 7.28 16.66
N SER A 177 -4.64 7.61 16.09
CA SER A 177 -5.87 6.84 16.30
C SER A 177 -5.86 5.49 15.57
N ASP A 178 -5.29 5.41 14.36
CA ASP A 178 -5.17 4.18 13.58
C ASP A 178 -3.71 3.98 13.12
N PRO A 179 -2.92 3.15 13.85
CA PRO A 179 -1.55 2.83 13.47
C PRO A 179 -1.42 2.06 12.16
N THR A 180 -2.51 1.48 11.63
CA THR A 180 -2.51 0.75 10.35
C THR A 180 -2.72 1.67 9.15
N LEU A 181 -3.08 2.93 9.41
CA LEU A 181 -3.36 3.94 8.39
C LEU A 181 -2.11 4.20 7.54
N LYS A 182 -2.29 4.16 6.23
CA LYS A 182 -1.25 4.50 5.25
C LYS A 182 -1.27 6.01 4.97
N TRP A 183 -0.97 6.40 3.74
CA TRP A 183 -0.96 7.78 3.30
C TRP A 183 -2.31 8.46 3.52
N GLN A 184 -2.25 9.69 4.04
CA GLN A 184 -3.37 10.62 4.10
C GLN A 184 -3.03 11.80 3.19
N TYR A 185 -4.02 12.30 2.45
CA TYR A 185 -3.75 13.37 1.49
C TYR A 185 -4.95 14.29 1.27
N PHE A 186 -4.64 15.51 0.85
CA PHE A 186 -5.56 16.54 0.41
C PHE A 186 -5.16 17.00 -0.99
N GLY A 187 -6.07 16.87 -1.94
CA GLY A 187 -5.93 17.36 -3.31
C GLY A 187 -6.76 18.62 -3.54
N SER A 188 -6.11 19.72 -3.92
CA SER A 188 -6.77 20.95 -4.33
C SER A 188 -7.13 20.92 -5.82
N SER A 189 -8.21 21.62 -6.19
CA SER A 189 -8.58 21.89 -7.59
C SER A 189 -7.50 22.66 -8.38
N THR A 190 -6.51 23.24 -7.69
CA THR A 190 -5.35 23.91 -8.30
C THR A 190 -4.20 22.97 -8.65
N GLY A 191 -4.30 21.68 -8.34
CA GLY A 191 -3.21 20.71 -8.47
C GLY A 191 -2.28 20.65 -7.25
N PHE A 192 -2.57 21.38 -6.18
CA PHE A 192 -1.79 21.29 -4.95
C PHE A 192 -2.15 20.00 -4.21
N PHE A 193 -1.17 19.13 -3.97
CA PHE A 193 -1.38 17.82 -3.34
C PHE A 193 -0.56 17.70 -2.06
N ARG A 194 -1.19 17.87 -0.90
CA ARG A 194 -0.54 17.71 0.40
C ARG A 194 -0.74 16.29 0.90
N TYR A 195 0.31 15.65 1.40
CA TYR A 195 0.23 14.31 1.96
C TYR A 195 1.07 14.15 3.23
N TYR A 196 0.63 13.21 4.07
CA TYR A 196 1.24 12.86 5.33
C TYR A 196 1.38 11.33 5.44
N PRO A 197 2.49 10.81 6.02
CA PRO A 197 3.66 11.53 6.52
C PRO A 197 4.45 12.21 5.40
N GLY A 198 5.28 13.20 5.73
CA GLY A 198 6.06 13.94 4.75
C GLY A 198 7.14 13.07 4.11
N ALA A 199 7.22 12.98 2.79
CA ALA A 199 8.23 12.19 2.11
C ALA A 199 8.75 12.89 0.85
N MET A 200 9.98 12.56 0.44
CA MET A 200 10.50 13.05 -0.84
C MET A 200 9.72 12.42 -2.00
N TRP A 201 9.47 13.21 -3.05
CA TRP A 201 8.77 12.67 -4.22
C TRP A 201 9.69 11.71 -4.99
N ASP A 202 9.30 10.45 -5.16
CA ASP A 202 10.15 9.37 -5.69
C ASP A 202 10.81 9.71 -7.03
N ILE A 203 10.13 10.46 -7.89
CA ILE A 203 10.64 10.82 -9.22
C ILE A 203 11.90 11.71 -9.14
N GLN A 204 12.15 12.36 -8.00
CA GLN A 204 13.39 13.11 -7.80
C GLN A 204 14.63 12.24 -7.62
N LEU A 205 14.46 10.95 -7.33
CA LEU A 205 15.57 10.01 -7.16
C LEU A 205 16.05 9.45 -8.50
N ASP A 206 15.32 9.72 -9.59
CA ASP A 206 15.63 9.26 -10.95
C ASP A 206 15.69 10.47 -11.91
N GLU A 207 16.91 10.95 -12.18
CA GLU A 207 17.17 12.16 -12.99
C GLU A 207 16.59 12.09 -14.42
N TYR A 208 16.27 10.90 -14.91
CA TYR A 208 15.75 10.70 -16.27
C TYR A 208 14.23 10.55 -16.34
N ARG A 209 13.55 10.53 -15.19
CA ARG A 209 12.10 10.34 -15.13
C ARG A 209 11.39 11.69 -15.01
N LEU A 210 10.57 12.00 -16.00
CA LEU A 210 9.68 13.16 -15.94
C LEU A 210 8.49 12.88 -15.02
N ASP A 211 8.16 13.86 -14.18
CA ASP A 211 6.99 13.80 -13.32
C ASP A 211 5.75 14.33 -14.04
N PHE A 212 4.84 13.40 -14.34
CA PHE A 212 3.53 13.65 -14.93
C PHE A 212 2.39 13.56 -13.92
N PHE A 213 2.69 13.41 -12.62
CA PHE A 213 1.64 13.29 -11.62
C PHE A 213 0.88 14.60 -11.47
N ASP A 214 -0.45 14.47 -11.46
CA ASP A 214 -1.37 15.54 -11.11
C ASP A 214 -2.51 14.93 -10.32
N CYS A 215 -2.73 15.43 -9.09
CA CYS A 215 -3.76 14.90 -8.21
C CYS A 215 -5.17 14.99 -8.80
N ARG A 216 -5.41 15.91 -9.75
CA ARG A 216 -6.71 16.11 -10.39
C ARG A 216 -7.03 15.08 -11.46
N SER A 217 -6.01 14.40 -12.00
CA SER A 217 -6.17 13.40 -13.07
C SER A 217 -6.20 11.97 -12.55
N GLN A 218 -6.06 11.79 -11.24
CA GLN A 218 -6.00 10.46 -10.66
C GLN A 218 -7.40 9.86 -10.45
N PRO A 219 -7.55 8.53 -10.54
CA PRO A 219 -8.83 7.84 -10.40
C PRO A 219 -9.21 7.50 -8.95
N TRP A 220 -8.30 7.77 -7.99
CA TRP A 220 -8.46 7.42 -6.58
C TRP A 220 -9.62 8.16 -5.90
#